data_AF-A0A0F9PIP7-F1
#
_entry.id   AF-A0A0F9PIP7-F1
#
_cell.length_a   1.000
_cell.length_b   1.000
_cell.length_c   1.000
_cell.angle_alpha   90.00
_cell.angle_beta   90.00
_cell.angle_gamma   90.00
#
_symmetry.space_group_name_H-M   'P 1'
#
loop_
_entity.id
_entity.type
_entity.pdbx_description
1 polymer ?
#
loop_
_entity_poly.entity_id
_entity_poly.type
_entity_poly.pdbx_seq_one_letter_code
_entity_poly.pdbx_strand_id
1 'polypeptide(L)'
;MISPLFLSIISLFGGLWLAIKGYRMREKLRRYEFENRTSGGVVQFESYEHSKSHAHKMRRAIFINNFGAFFFLVGLVATYFLVF
;
A
#
# COMPACT_ATOMS: atom_id res chain seq x y z
N MET A 1 -31.38 -2.31 6.03
CA MET A 1 -30.37 -3.35 6.32
C MET A 1 -29.36 -3.38 5.19
N ILE A 2 -28.06 -3.32 5.50
CA ILE A 2 -27.00 -3.47 4.48
C ILE A 2 -26.78 -4.97 4.26
N SER A 3 -26.74 -5.42 3.00
CA SER A 3 -26.54 -6.84 2.71
C SER A 3 -25.07 -7.25 2.93
N PRO A 4 -24.80 -8.49 3.41
CA PRO A 4 -23.43 -8.99 3.58
C PRO A 4 -22.64 -8.98 2.26
N LEU A 5 -23.32 -9.27 1.14
CA LEU A 5 -22.74 -9.27 -0.20
C LEU A 5 -22.34 -7.86 -0.65
N PHE A 6 -23.10 -6.83 -0.26
CA PHE A 6 -22.70 -5.45 -0.53
C PHE A 6 -21.42 -5.06 0.24
N LEU A 7 -21.28 -5.49 1.50
CA LEU A 7 -20.07 -5.26 2.30
C LEU A 7 -18.85 -6.00 1.75
N SER A 8 -19.02 -7.22 1.23
CA SER A 8 -17.92 -7.99 0.64
C SER A 8 -17.41 -7.33 -0.64
N ILE A 9 -18.32 -6.85 -1.49
CA ILE A 9 -18.00 -6.11 -2.72
C ILE A 9 -17.23 -4.82 -2.40
N ILE A 10 -17.71 -4.02 -1.43
CA ILE A 10 -16.99 -2.81 -0.99
C ILE A 10 -15.59 -3.15 -0.49
N SER A 11 -15.46 -4.21 0.30
CA SER A 11 -14.16 -4.64 0.83
C SER A 11 -13.20 -5.06 -0.28
N LEU A 12 -13.72 -5.73 -1.31
CA LEU A 12 -12.94 -6.17 -2.47
C LEU A 12 -12.43 -4.98 -3.29
N PHE A 13 -13.32 -4.09 -3.75
CA PHE A 13 -12.90 -2.94 -4.55
C PHE A 13 -12.12 -1.89 -3.73
N GLY A 14 -12.52 -1.66 -2.49
CA GLY A 14 -11.82 -0.76 -1.57
C GLY A 14 -10.42 -1.27 -1.21
N GLY A 15 -10.30 -2.57 -0.93
CA GLY A 15 -9.01 -3.21 -0.68
C GLY A 15 -8.08 -3.13 -1.88
N LEU A 16 -8.58 -3.43 -3.08
CA LEU A 16 -7.81 -3.32 -4.33
C LEU A 16 -7.31 -1.90 -4.56
N TRP A 17 -8.19 -0.90 -4.39
CA TRP A 17 -7.83 0.50 -4.55
C TRP A 17 -6.74 0.93 -3.55
N LEU A 18 -6.86 0.55 -2.27
CA LEU A 18 -5.84 0.81 -1.26
C LEU A 18 -4.51 0.14 -1.59
N ALA A 19 -4.54 -1.12 -2.05
CA ALA A 19 -3.34 -1.86 -2.44
C ALA A 19 -2.59 -1.13 -3.56
N ILE A 20 -3.31 -0.74 -4.62
CA ILE A 20 -2.75 0.03 -5.75
C ILE A 20 -2.19 1.37 -5.28
N LYS A 21 -2.92 2.08 -4.40
CA LYS A 21 -2.46 3.36 -3.85
C LYS A 21 -1.16 3.21 -3.07
N GLY A 22 -1.09 2.21 -2.18
CA GLY A 22 0.13 1.90 -1.42
C GLY A 22 1.30 1.50 -2.33
N TYR A 23 1.03 0.72 -3.38
CA TYR A 23 2.03 0.34 -4.38
C TYR A 23 2.62 1.57 -5.08
N ARG A 24 1.76 2.46 -5.62
CA ARG A 24 2.20 3.69 -6.30
C ARG A 24 2.97 4.62 -5.38
N MET A 25 2.59 4.71 -4.10
CA MET A 25 3.36 5.49 -3.10
C MET A 25 4.75 4.89 -2.90
N ARG A 26 4.84 3.56 -2.76
CA ARG A 26 6.11 2.85 -2.58
C ARG A 26 7.01 2.99 -3.81
N GLU A 27 6.44 2.91 -5.00
CA GLU A 27 7.14 3.07 -6.27
C GLU A 27 7.75 4.48 -6.40
N LYS A 28 6.98 5.53 -6.06
CA LYS A 28 7.51 6.91 -6.03
C LYS A 28 8.70 7.06 -5.07
N LEU A 29 8.63 6.45 -3.89
CA LEU A 29 9.71 6.50 -2.92
C LEU A 29 10.94 5.71 -3.39
N ARG A 30 10.74 4.54 -4.02
CA ARG A 30 11.83 3.75 -4.62
C ARG A 30 12.50 4.49 -5.78
N ARG A 31 11.73 5.21 -6.58
CA ARG A 31 12.26 6.03 -7.66
C ARG A 31 13.14 7.15 -7.11
N TYR A 32 12.69 7.84 -6.07
CA TYR A 32 13.52 8.82 -5.37
C TYR A 32 14.82 8.20 -4.84
N GLU A 33 14.74 7.03 -4.18
CA GLU A 33 15.93 6.32 -3.68
C GLU A 33 16.90 5.94 -4.80
N PHE A 34 16.38 5.56 -5.97
CA PHE A 34 17.20 5.24 -7.14
C PHE A 34 17.90 6.48 -7.71
N GLU A 35 17.17 7.57 -7.89
CA GLU A 35 17.68 8.83 -8.45
C GLU A 35 18.70 9.52 -7.51
N ASN A 36 18.61 9.29 -6.20
CA ASN A 36 19.49 9.88 -5.17
C ASN A 36 20.48 8.86 -4.59
N ARG A 37 20.66 7.70 -5.25
CA ARG A 37 21.63 6.69 -4.84
C ARG A 37 23.02 7.09 -5.31
N THR A 38 23.96 7.13 -4.38
CA THR A 38 25.39 7.33 -4.67
C THR A 38 26.01 6.06 -5.26
N SER A 39 27.19 6.19 -5.86
CA SER A 39 27.99 5.05 -6.36
C SER A 39 28.34 4.01 -5.27
N GLY A 40 28.34 4.41 -4.00
CA GLY A 40 28.49 3.51 -2.85
C GLY A 40 27.22 2.78 -2.41
N GLY A 41 26.09 2.95 -3.12
CA GLY A 41 24.82 2.27 -2.83
C GLY A 41 23.98 2.91 -1.72
N VAL A 42 24.44 4.01 -1.13
CA VAL A 42 23.74 4.75 -0.07
C VAL A 42 22.89 5.87 -0.69
N VAL A 43 21.68 6.06 -0.17
CA VAL A 43 20.79 7.18 -0.57
C VAL A 43 21.20 8.43 0.21
N GLN A 44 21.54 9.50 -0.51
CA GLN A 44 21.83 10.79 0.11
C GLN A 44 20.54 11.54 0.43
N PHE A 45 20.47 12.11 1.62
CA PHE A 45 19.40 13.01 2.07
C PHE A 45 20.03 14.33 2.52
N GLU A 46 19.34 15.44 2.28
CA GLU A 46 19.80 16.78 2.67
C GLU A 46 19.89 16.97 4.19
N SER A 47 19.06 16.25 4.94
CA SER A 47 19.09 16.27 6.40
C SER A 47 18.62 14.94 7.00
N TYR A 48 18.91 14.77 8.29
CA TYR A 48 18.41 13.65 9.08
C TYR A 48 16.88 13.58 9.07
N GLU A 49 16.21 14.73 9.16
CA GLU A 49 14.75 14.89 9.18
C GLU A 49 14.14 14.42 7.86
N HIS A 50 14.79 14.73 6.74
CA HIS A 50 14.39 14.23 5.43
C HIS A 50 14.50 12.70 5.36
N SER A 51 15.59 12.12 5.85
CA SER A 51 15.75 10.66 5.90
C SER A 51 14.67 9.99 6.77
N LYS A 52 14.36 10.58 7.93
CA LYS A 52 13.35 10.07 8.86
C LYS A 52 11.95 10.16 8.25
N SER A 53 11.62 11.28 7.61
CA SER A 53 10.36 11.49 6.90
C SER A 53 10.19 10.48 5.77
N HIS A 54 11.23 10.23 4.97
CA HIS A 54 11.23 9.22 3.93
C HIS A 54 10.98 7.82 4.48
N ALA A 55 11.66 7.43 5.55
CA ALA A 55 11.46 6.14 6.21
C ALA A 55 10.03 5.97 6.77
N HIS A 56 9.41 7.05 7.28
CA HIS A 56 8.01 7.02 7.72
C HIS A 56 7.04 6.89 6.55
N LYS A 57 7.28 7.63 5.45
CA LYS A 57 6.49 7.51 4.22
C LYS A 57 6.59 6.10 3.63
N MET A 58 7.77 5.48 3.65
CA MET A 58 7.98 4.11 3.19
C MET A 58 7.19 3.11 4.03
N ARG A 59 7.30 3.20 5.37
CA ARG A 59 6.50 2.36 6.29
C ARG A 59 5.00 2.54 6.07
N ARG A 60 4.53 3.77 5.90
CA ARG A 60 3.12 4.06 5.60
C ARG A 60 2.67 3.47 4.26
N ALA A 61 3.49 3.57 3.21
CA ALA A 61 3.17 3.00 1.90
C ALA A 61 3.08 1.46 1.97
N ILE A 62 4.00 0.80 2.68
CA ILE A 62 3.97 -0.65 2.92
C ILE A 62 2.73 -1.03 3.72
N PHE A 63 2.41 -0.29 4.79
CA PHE A 63 1.22 -0.54 5.60
C PHE A 63 -0.06 -0.42 4.77
N ILE A 64 -0.23 0.66 4.01
CA ILE A 64 -1.41 0.87 3.14
C ILE A 64 -1.51 -0.25 2.09
N ASN A 65 -0.39 -0.64 1.49
CA ASN A 65 -0.38 -1.71 0.49
C ASN A 65 -0.79 -3.06 1.10
N ASN A 66 -0.17 -3.46 2.22
CA ASN A 66 -0.47 -4.71 2.90
C ASN A 66 -1.90 -4.74 3.45
N PHE A 67 -2.36 -3.62 4.01
CA PHE A 67 -3.73 -3.50 4.52
C PHE A 67 -4.74 -3.58 3.37
N GLY A 68 -4.49 -2.91 2.24
CA GLY A 68 -5.33 -3.02 1.05
C GLY A 68 -5.38 -4.46 0.51
N ALA A 69 -4.24 -5.13 0.41
CA ALA A 69 -4.17 -6.52 -0.03
C ALA A 69 -4.93 -7.47 0.91
N PHE A 70 -4.82 -7.25 2.23
CA PHE A 70 -5.59 -8.00 3.23
C PHE A 70 -7.10 -7.80 3.05
N PHE A 71 -7.57 -6.56 2.91
CA PHE A 71 -9.00 -6.27 2.68
C PHE A 71 -9.52 -6.86 1.37
N PHE A 72 -8.72 -6.80 0.31
CA PHE A 72 -9.04 -7.42 -0.97
C PHE A 72 -9.22 -8.94 -0.81
N LEU A 73 -8.29 -9.60 -0.11
CA LEU A 73 -8.34 -11.05 0.11
C LEU A 73 -9.55 -11.46 0.96
N VAL A 74 -9.83 -10.73 2.04
CA VAL A 74 -11.03 -10.94 2.87
C VAL A 74 -12.30 -10.74 2.06
N GLY A 75 -12.37 -9.67 1.25
CA GLY A 75 -13.52 -9.41 0.36
C GLY A 75 -13.71 -10.51 -0.68
N LEU A 76 -12.63 -11.02 -1.25
CA LEU A 76 -12.66 -12.12 -2.23
C LEU A 76 -13.17 -13.42 -1.60
N VAL A 77 -12.63 -13.79 -0.43
CA VAL A 77 -13.05 -14.98 0.31
C VAL A 77 -14.52 -14.87 0.75
N ALA A 78 -14.93 -13.73 1.32
CA ALA A 78 -16.31 -13.51 1.73
C ALA A 78 -17.28 -13.55 0.54
N THR A 79 -16.90 -12.96 -0.61
CA THR A 79 -17.73 -13.00 -1.82
C THR A 79 -17.87 -14.42 -2.34
N TYR A 80 -16.80 -15.23 -2.30
CA TYR A 80 -16.87 -16.64 -2.69
C TYR A 80 -17.89 -17.42 -1.85
N PHE A 81 -17.82 -17.34 -0.51
CA PHE A 81 -18.75 -18.03 0.40
C PHE A 81 -20.21 -17.51 0.37
N LEU A 82 -20.43 -16.28 -0.11
CA LEU A 82 -21.79 -15.72 -0.21
C LEU A 82 -22.47 -16.02 -1.55
N VAL A 83 -21.69 -16.37 -2.58
CA VAL A 83 -22.19 -16.64 -3.93
C VAL A 83 -22.28 -18.13 -4.20
N PHE A 84 -21.34 -18.92 -3.67
CA PHE A 84 -21.26 -20.38 -3.82
C PHE A 84 -21.53 -21.06 -2.49
#